data_AF-A0A5P8VUE6-F1
#
_entry.id   AF-A0A5P8VUE6-F1
#
_cell.length_a   1.000
_cell.length_b   1.000
_cell.length_c   1.000
_cell.angle_alpha   90.00
_cell.angle_beta   90.00
_cell.angle_gamma   90.00
#
_symmetry.space_group_name_H-M   'P 1'
#
loop_
_entity.id
_entity.type
_entity.pdbx_description
1 polymer ?
#
loop_
_entity_poly.entity_id
_entity_poly.type
_entity_poly.pdbx_seq_one_letter_code
_entity_poly.pdbx_strand_id
1 'polypeptide(L)' 'MEITESFELSIGRSRSHHRDRYLAFAHLEQVLSNTDTEPLFVDESAVVKICLDKSR' A
#
# COMPACT_ATOMS: atom_id res chain seq x y z
N MET A 1 -4.57 -15.78 9.79
CA MET A 1 -4.51 -14.32 9.94
C MET A 1 -5.51 -13.76 8.96
N GLU A 2 -6.52 -13.09 9.48
CA GLU A 2 -7.54 -12.43 8.66
C GLU A 2 -6.92 -11.22 7.95
N ILE A 3 -7.49 -10.82 6.82
CA ILE A 3 -6.99 -9.66 6.05
C ILE A 3 -7.03 -8.39 6.91
N THR A 4 -8.04 -8.25 7.76
CA THR A 4 -8.19 -7.13 8.70
C THR A 4 -7.03 -7.06 9.70
N GLU A 5 -6.65 -8.19 10.30
CA GLU A 5 -5.50 -8.27 11.23
C GLU A 5 -4.20 -7.84 10.54
N SER A 6 -4.02 -8.18 9.26
CA SER A 6 -2.85 -7.76 8.49
C SER A 6 -2.80 -6.24 8.29
N PHE A 7 -3.94 -5.60 8.04
CA PHE A 7 -4.01 -4.15 7.85
C PHE A 7 -3.76 -3.42 9.17
N GLU A 8 -4.33 -3.90 10.28
CA GLU A 8 -4.11 -3.34 11.61
C GLU A 8 -2.62 -3.33 11.99
N LEU A 9 -1.91 -4.44 11.73
CA LEU A 9 -0.47 -4.55 11.99
C LEU A 9 0.39 -3.66 11.07
N SER A 10 -0.18 -3.16 9.97
CA SER A 10 0.53 -2.34 8.97
C SER A 10 0.40 -0.83 9.20
N ILE A 11 -0.41 -0.40 10.18
CA ILE A 11 -0.65 1.02 10.47
C ILE A 11 0.60 1.67 11.07
N GLY A 12 0.85 2.91 10.66
CA GLY A 12 1.92 3.76 11.15
C GLY A 12 3.05 3.96 10.15
N ARG A 13 4.19 4.44 10.67
CA ARG A 13 5.35 4.80 9.85
C ARG A 13 6.29 3.64 9.67
N SER A 14 6.68 3.41 8.43
CA SER A 14 7.69 2.43 8.06
C SER A 14 8.77 3.05 7.19
N ARG A 15 9.98 2.51 7.31
CA ARG A 15 11.07 2.78 6.37
C ARG A 15 11.24 1.54 5.50
N SER A 16 11.02 1.72 4.21
CA SER A 16 11.07 0.68 3.19
C SER A 16 12.41 0.70 2.46
N HIS A 17 12.91 -0.50 2.14
CA HIS A 17 13.98 -0.70 1.14
C HIS A 17 13.41 -1.53 -0.01
N HIS A 18 13.16 -0.88 -1.13
CA HIS A 18 12.70 -1.53 -2.35
C HIS A 18 13.87 -1.84 -3.28
N ARG A 19 13.85 -3.01 -3.92
CA ARG A 19 14.87 -3.44 -4.87
C ARG A 19 14.20 -4.07 -6.07
N ASP A 20 14.31 -3.44 -7.22
CA ASP A 20 13.69 -3.88 -8.46
C ASP A 20 14.71 -4.46 -9.41
N ARG A 21 14.44 -5.69 -9.86
CA ARG A 21 15.27 -6.38 -10.86
C ARG A 21 14.55 -6.37 -12.20
N TYR A 22 15.04 -5.55 -13.10
CA TYR A 22 14.58 -5.51 -14.48
C TYR A 22 15.25 -6.64 -15.28
N LEU A 23 14.58 -7.80 -15.32
CA LEU A 23 15.10 -9.02 -15.97
C LEU A 23 15.41 -8.82 -17.46
N ALA A 24 14.62 -8.01 -18.16
CA ALA A 24 14.82 -7.72 -19.58
C ALA A 24 16.14 -6.96 -19.87
N PHE A 25 16.69 -6.25 -18.87
CA PHE A 25 17.85 -5.37 -19.04
C PHE A 25 19.02 -5.73 -18.14
N ALA A 26 18.94 -6.87 -17.43
CA ALA A 26 19.90 -7.26 -16.39
C ALA A 26 20.24 -6.10 -15.43
N HIS A 27 19.25 -5.26 -15.11
CA HIS A 27 19.41 -4.04 -14.33
C HIS A 27 18.80 -4.19 -12.93
N LEU A 28 19.45 -3.60 -11.93
CA LEU A 28 19.00 -3.57 -10.55
C LEU A 28 18.88 -2.12 -10.10
N GLU A 29 17.67 -1.73 -9.70
CA GLU A 29 17.38 -0.44 -9.08
C GLU A 29 17.10 -0.65 -7.59
N GLN A 30 17.49 0.32 -6.76
CA GLN A 30 17.24 0.29 -5.32
C GLN A 30 16.73 1.65 -4.86
N VAL A 31 15.63 1.63 -4.11
CA VAL A 31 14.95 2.83 -3.60
C VAL A 31 14.74 2.69 -2.10
N LEU A 32 15.09 3.74 -1.35
CA LEU A 32 14.73 3.88 0.05
C LEU A 32 13.56 4.86 0.16
N SER A 33 12.50 4.47 0.85
CA SER A 33 11.33 5.33 1.05
C SER A 33 10.86 5.30 2.50
N ASN A 34 10.21 6.37 2.91
CA ASN A 34 9.42 6.40 4.14
C ASN A 34 7.95 6.35 3.73
N THR A 35 7.18 5.49 4.38
CA THR A 35 5.75 5.30 4.11
C THR A 35 4.98 5.55 5.39
N ASP A 36 3.88 6.28 5.30
CA ASP A 36 2.93 6.47 6.39
C ASP A 36 1.63 5.76 5.99
N THR A 37 1.20 4.80 6.81
CA THR A 37 -0.03 4.04 6.58
C THR A 37 -1.06 4.46 7.61
N GLU A 38 -2.13 5.10 7.14
CA GLU A 38 -3.22 5.56 8.00
C GLU A 38 -4.48 4.70 7.78
N PRO A 39 -5.27 4.45 8.85
CA PRO A 39 -6.55 3.79 8.70
C PRO A 39 -7.54 4.69 7.96
N LEU A 40 -8.38 4.08 7.13
CA LEU A 40 -9.52 4.75 6.49
C LEU A 40 -10.81 4.17 7.03
N PHE A 41 -11.77 5.04 7.33
CA PHE A 41 -13.11 4.63 7.78
C PHE A 41 -14.10 4.55 6.62
N VAL A 42 -15.13 3.71 6.77
CA VAL A 42 -16.14 3.44 5.74
C VAL A 42 -16.88 4.71 5.30
N ASP A 43 -17.04 5.67 6.21
CA ASP A 43 -17.75 6.92 5.97
C ASP A 43 -16.91 7.97 5.23
N GLU A 44 -15.62 7.70 5.01
CA GLU A 44 -14.77 8.62 4.30
C GLU A 44 -15.11 8.65 2.80
N SER A 45 -15.21 9.86 2.26
CA SER A 45 -15.57 10.10 0.85
C SER A 45 -14.66 9.34 -0.12
N ALA A 46 -13.38 9.15 0.21
CA ALA A 46 -12.43 8.39 -0.60
C ALA A 46 -12.83 6.91 -0.72
N VAL A 47 -13.24 6.29 0.39
CA VAL A 47 -13.68 4.88 0.43
C VAL A 47 -14.99 4.71 -0.34
N VAL A 48 -15.98 5.56 -0.07
CA VAL A 48 -17.27 5.54 -0.77
C VAL A 48 -17.09 5.69 -2.28
N LYS A 49 -16.23 6.62 -2.72
CA LYS A 49 -15.96 6.85 -4.14
C LYS A 49 -15.36 5.61 -4.82
N ILE A 50 -14.40 4.94 -4.18
CA ILE A 50 -13.80 3.70 -4.71
C ILE A 50 -14.84 2.58 -4.80
N CYS A 51 -15.66 2.40 -3.76
CA CYS A 51 -16.70 1.37 -3.74
C CYS A 51 -17.74 1.58 -4.84
N LEU A 52 -18.16 2.82 -5.07
CA LEU A 52 -19.14 3.15 -6.12
C LEU A 52 -18.54 3.03 -7.53
N ASP A 53 -17.28 3.41 -7.73
CA ASP A 53 -16.59 3.28 -9.03
C ASP A 53 -16.41 1.80 -9.43
N LYS A 54 -16.11 0.94 -8.45
CA LYS A 54 -15.97 -0.51 -8.62
C LYS A 54 -17.30 -1.26 -8.86
N SER A 55 -18.44 -0.58 -8.73
CA SER A 55 -19.78 -1.16 -8.94
C SER A 55 -20.30 -1.04 -10.38
N ARG A 56 -19.48 -0.53 -11.31
CA ARG A 56 -19.73 -0.50 -12.77
C ARG A 56 -18.98 -1.63 -13.47
#